data_AF-A0A380AQU2-F1
#
_entry.id   AF-A0A380AQU2-F1
#
_cell.length_a   1.000
_cell.length_b   1.000
_cell.length_c   1.000
_cell.angle_alpha   90.00
_cell.angle_beta   90.00
_cell.angle_gamma   90.00
#
_symmetry.space_group_name_H-M   'P 1'
#
loop_
_entity.id
_entity.type
_entity.pdbx_description
1 polymer ?
#
loop_
_entity_poly.entity_id
_entity_poly.type
_entity_poly.pdbx_seq_one_letter_code
_entity_poly.pdbx_strand_id
1 'polypeptide(L)'
;MTINALWIPAWYELDPSIVVGIAEEFVFQQAVANEALKFYSGKEGSDAVKATGTISAIHHNVLGDIESVDAQGLDYTLVLRDGRRLLVNAEENPGLIYEWEDDSWQPSDMVITDWQLTVKFAALSPLMPIK
;
A
#
# COMPACT_ATOMS: atom_id res chain seq x y z
N MET A 1 11.79 -9.32 -16.13
CA MET A 1 11.81 -9.63 -14.68
C MET A 1 10.60 -8.97 -14.06
N THR A 2 9.85 -9.66 -13.22
CA THR A 2 8.82 -9.02 -12.40
C THR A 2 9.51 -8.37 -11.22
N ILE A 3 9.31 -7.07 -11.04
CA ILE A 3 9.86 -6.31 -9.92
C ILE A 3 8.78 -6.28 -8.84
N ASN A 4 9.15 -6.70 -7.63
CA ASN A 4 8.25 -6.74 -6.49
C ASN A 4 8.71 -5.70 -5.46
N ALA A 5 7.75 -5.05 -4.82
CA ALA A 5 7.95 -4.21 -3.66
C ALA A 5 6.98 -4.61 -2.55
N LEU A 6 7.27 -4.19 -1.33
CA LEU A 6 6.42 -4.35 -0.16
C LEU A 6 5.85 -3.01 0.23
N TRP A 7 4.53 -2.96 0.38
CA TRP A 7 3.84 -1.84 1.02
C TRP A 7 3.46 -2.31 2.43
N ILE A 8 3.99 -1.65 3.44
CA ILE A 8 3.80 -2.02 4.85
C ILE A 8 3.30 -0.74 5.52
N PRO A 9 2.08 -0.72 6.08
CA PRO A 9 1.55 0.50 6.65
C PRO A 9 2.38 0.92 7.86
N ALA A 10 2.86 2.15 7.84
CA ALA A 10 3.33 2.86 9.02
C ALA A 10 2.18 3.54 9.78
N TRP A 11 0.99 3.62 9.17
CA TRP A 11 -0.20 4.29 9.68
C TRP A 11 -0.01 5.81 9.77
N TYR A 12 -1.01 6.51 10.31
CA TYR A 12 -0.94 7.95 10.57
C TYR A 12 -0.68 8.81 9.33
N GLU A 13 -1.32 8.49 8.20
CA GLU A 13 -1.18 9.22 6.92
C GLU A 13 0.25 9.24 6.34
N LEU A 14 1.13 8.36 6.81
CA LEU A 14 2.53 8.34 6.38
C LEU A 14 2.76 7.54 5.10
N ASP A 15 1.80 6.71 4.72
CA ASP A 15 1.94 5.75 3.63
C ASP A 15 1.41 6.32 2.30
N PRO A 16 2.03 5.96 1.16
CA PRO A 16 1.56 6.40 -0.15
C PRO A 16 0.32 5.62 -0.59
N SER A 17 -0.65 6.32 -1.21
CA SER A 17 -1.73 5.67 -1.98
C SER A 17 -1.16 4.91 -3.18
N ILE A 18 -1.73 3.76 -3.51
CA ILE A 18 -1.29 2.90 -4.62
C ILE A 18 -2.49 2.36 -5.41
N VAL A 19 -2.37 2.32 -6.74
CA VAL A 19 -3.45 1.88 -7.63
C VAL A 19 -2.90 1.00 -8.76
N VAL A 20 -3.57 -0.11 -9.05
CA VAL A 20 -3.23 -0.98 -10.18
C VAL A 20 -3.51 -0.27 -11.50
N GLY A 21 -2.57 -0.38 -12.45
CA GLY A 21 -2.73 0.07 -13.82
C GLY A 21 -2.40 1.55 -14.07
N ILE A 22 -2.11 2.33 -13.03
CA ILE A 22 -1.71 3.74 -13.17
C ILE A 22 -0.18 3.86 -13.14
N ALA A 23 0.37 4.67 -14.05
CA ALA A 23 1.78 4.99 -14.09
C ALA A 23 2.08 6.21 -13.23
N GLU A 24 2.87 6.05 -12.17
CA GLU A 24 3.16 7.10 -11.19
C GLU A 24 4.62 7.07 -10.73
N GLU A 25 5.07 8.16 -10.10
CA GLU A 25 6.35 8.20 -9.39
C GLU A 25 6.14 7.70 -7.96
N PHE A 26 6.91 6.69 -7.58
CA PHE A 26 6.88 6.10 -6.24
C PHE A 26 8.20 6.38 -5.53
N VAL A 27 8.10 6.56 -4.21
CA VAL A 27 9.26 6.67 -3.32
C VAL A 27 9.40 5.37 -2.55
N PHE A 28 10.63 4.88 -2.50
CA PHE A 28 11.00 3.65 -1.81
C PHE A 28 12.10 3.94 -0.79
N GLN A 29 12.10 3.17 0.30
CA GLN A 29 13.25 3.11 1.17
C GLN A 29 14.45 2.55 0.37
N GLN A 30 15.61 3.19 0.49
CA GLN A 30 16.83 2.68 -0.11
C GLN A 30 17.17 1.32 0.48
N ALA A 31 17.03 0.27 -0.33
CA ALA A 31 17.28 -1.10 0.10
C ALA A 31 18.78 -1.36 0.25
N VAL A 32 19.16 -2.09 1.31
CA VAL A 32 20.48 -2.73 1.40
C VAL A 32 20.51 -3.89 0.39
N ALA A 33 21.70 -4.26 -0.11
CA ALA A 33 21.84 -5.32 -1.09
C ALA A 33 21.12 -6.63 -0.64
N ASN A 34 20.30 -7.19 -1.53
CA ASN A 34 19.45 -8.38 -1.34
C ASN A 34 18.20 -8.21 -0.45
N GLU A 35 17.86 -6.99 -0.03
CA GLU A 35 16.56 -6.72 0.60
C GLU A 35 15.46 -6.45 -0.43
N ALA A 36 14.22 -6.76 -0.06
CA ALA A 36 13.05 -6.40 -0.86
C ALA A 36 12.89 -4.87 -0.90
N LEU A 37 12.51 -4.34 -2.07
CA LEU A 37 12.15 -2.93 -2.21
C LEU A 37 10.92 -2.63 -1.35
N LYS A 38 10.92 -1.54 -0.59
CA LYS A 38 9.81 -1.16 0.31
C LYS A 38 9.35 0.24 -0.02
N PHE A 39 8.04 0.47 -0.05
CA PHE A 39 7.50 1.83 -0.13
C PHE A 39 7.99 2.66 1.06
N TYR A 40 8.28 3.93 0.80
CA TYR A 40 8.72 4.85 1.83
C TYR A 40 7.52 5.42 2.57
N SER A 41 7.52 5.29 3.90
CA SER A 41 6.43 5.67 4.79
C SER A 41 6.77 6.91 5.63
N GLY A 42 7.46 7.90 5.05
CA GLY A 42 7.77 9.16 5.74
C GLY A 42 8.77 9.10 6.90
N LYS A 43 9.27 7.92 7.28
CA LYS A 43 10.07 7.74 8.50
C LYS A 43 11.43 8.44 8.41
N GLU A 44 11.67 9.38 9.33
CA GLU A 44 12.91 10.15 9.42
C GLU A 44 14.17 9.28 9.47
N GLY A 45 15.23 9.76 8.80
CA GLY A 45 16.57 9.17 8.85
C GLY A 45 16.79 7.95 7.95
N SER A 46 15.84 7.61 7.07
CA SER A 46 16.05 6.60 6.04
C SER A 46 16.32 7.24 4.68
N ASP A 47 17.41 6.81 4.02
CA ASP A 47 17.68 7.24 2.65
C ASP A 47 16.55 6.74 1.75
N ALA A 48 16.14 7.58 0.81
CA ALA A 48 15.01 7.31 -0.07
C ALA A 48 15.43 7.44 -1.54
N VAL A 49 14.86 6.55 -2.36
CA VAL A 49 15.02 6.54 -3.81
C VAL A 49 13.67 6.63 -4.47
N LYS A 50 13.62 7.14 -5.69
CA LYS A 50 12.40 7.23 -6.47
C LYS A 50 12.51 6.52 -7.81
N ALA A 51 11.38 6.03 -8.29
CA ALA A 51 11.24 5.49 -9.64
C ALA A 51 9.80 5.65 -10.15
N THR A 52 9.66 5.77 -11.45
CA THR A 52 8.35 5.78 -12.12
C THR A 52 8.01 4.38 -12.58
N GLY A 53 6.78 3.93 -12.33
CA GLY A 53 6.35 2.61 -12.72
C GLY A 53 4.85 2.46 -12.82
N THR A 54 4.41 1.31 -13.31
CA THR A 54 3.00 0.93 -13.36
C THR A 54 2.80 -0.35 -12.56
N ILE A 55 1.94 -0.28 -11.55
CA ILE A 55 1.59 -1.44 -10.72
C ILE A 55 0.72 -2.38 -11.56
N SER A 56 1.07 -3.66 -11.61
CA SER A 56 0.31 -4.71 -12.29
C SER A 56 -0.59 -5.53 -11.36
N ALA A 57 -0.22 -5.62 -10.07
CA ALA A 57 -1.01 -6.30 -9.06
C ALA A 57 -0.63 -5.83 -7.66
N ILE A 58 -1.62 -5.76 -6.78
CA ILE A 58 -1.46 -5.61 -5.33
C ILE A 58 -2.13 -6.83 -4.70
N HIS A 59 -1.44 -7.50 -3.78
CA HIS A 59 -1.95 -8.70 -3.14
C HIS A 59 -1.69 -8.69 -1.64
N HIS A 60 -2.71 -9.06 -0.87
CA HIS A 60 -2.66 -9.28 0.56
C HIS A 60 -2.99 -10.74 0.86
N ASN A 61 -2.27 -11.37 1.79
CA ASN A 61 -2.39 -12.82 2.05
C ASN A 61 -3.80 -13.25 2.51
N VAL A 62 -4.50 -12.41 3.26
CA VAL A 62 -5.90 -12.64 3.72
C VAL A 62 -6.95 -12.04 2.78
N LEU A 63 -6.85 -10.74 2.47
CA LEU A 63 -7.84 -10.04 1.64
C LEU A 63 -7.87 -10.48 0.17
N GLY A 64 -6.76 -11.05 -0.33
CA GLY A 64 -6.58 -11.41 -1.73
C GLY A 64 -6.11 -10.23 -2.58
N ASP A 65 -6.61 -10.16 -3.81
CA ASP A 65 -6.20 -9.15 -4.79
C ASP A 65 -6.88 -7.80 -4.50
N ILE A 66 -6.08 -6.74 -4.53
CA ILE A 66 -6.49 -5.36 -4.28
C ILE A 66 -6.34 -4.54 -5.57
N GLU A 67 -7.31 -3.69 -5.85
CA GLU A 67 -7.28 -2.74 -6.97
C GLU A 67 -6.60 -1.43 -6.56
N SER A 68 -6.92 -0.92 -5.38
CA SER A 68 -6.34 0.32 -4.86
C SER A 68 -6.30 0.37 -3.35
N VAL A 69 -5.33 1.13 -2.84
CA VAL A 69 -5.27 1.64 -1.47
C VAL A 69 -5.22 3.16 -1.56
N ASP A 70 -6.22 3.83 -1.01
CA ASP A 70 -6.15 5.25 -0.74
C ASP A 70 -5.75 5.44 0.72
N ALA A 71 -4.55 5.99 0.94
CA ALA A 71 -3.94 6.19 2.26
C ALA A 71 -3.97 7.67 2.71
N GLN A 72 -4.81 8.49 2.07
CA GLN A 72 -5.04 9.89 2.44
C GLN A 72 -6.09 9.98 3.57
N GLY A 73 -5.79 10.71 4.64
CA GLY A 73 -6.71 10.89 5.77
C GLY A 73 -6.54 9.87 6.90
N LEU A 74 -7.35 10.03 7.94
CA LEU A 74 -7.27 9.25 9.20
C LEU A 74 -7.67 7.77 9.05
N ASP A 75 -8.20 7.40 7.89
CA ASP A 75 -8.60 6.03 7.54
C ASP A 75 -8.12 5.71 6.12
N TYR A 76 -7.74 4.47 5.88
CA TYR A 76 -7.36 3.96 4.57
C TYR A 76 -8.55 3.31 3.88
N THR A 77 -8.79 3.65 2.62
CA THR A 77 -9.83 3.00 1.81
C THR A 77 -9.20 1.98 0.88
N LEU A 78 -9.52 0.71 1.06
CA LEU A 78 -9.10 -0.38 0.17
C LEU A 78 -10.26 -0.76 -0.74
N VAL A 79 -9.98 -0.89 -2.03
CA VAL A 79 -10.91 -1.49 -3.01
C VAL A 79 -10.33 -2.82 -3.44
N LEU A 80 -11.04 -3.90 -3.14
CA LEU A 80 -10.64 -5.27 -3.51
C LEU A 80 -11.13 -5.60 -4.92
N ARG A 81 -10.44 -6.53 -5.58
CA ARG A 81 -10.76 -6.95 -6.96
C ARG A 81 -12.10 -7.68 -7.09
N ASP A 82 -12.63 -8.19 -5.98
CA ASP A 82 -13.97 -8.78 -5.92
C ASP A 82 -15.08 -7.72 -5.76
N GLY A 83 -14.73 -6.44 -5.68
CA GLY A 83 -15.64 -5.31 -5.54
C GLY A 83 -15.91 -4.89 -4.09
N ARG A 84 -15.41 -5.63 -3.09
CA ARG A 84 -15.51 -5.20 -1.68
C ARG A 84 -14.71 -3.94 -1.43
N ARG A 85 -15.21 -3.10 -0.53
CA ARG A 85 -14.55 -1.88 -0.09
C ARG A 85 -14.39 -1.94 1.42
N LEU A 86 -13.17 -1.66 1.87
CA LEU A 86 -12.84 -1.64 3.29
C LEU A 86 -12.39 -0.24 3.67
N LEU A 87 -12.86 0.23 4.82
CA LEU A 87 -12.28 1.37 5.51
C LEU A 87 -11.47 0.82 6.68
N VAL A 88 -10.21 1.21 6.77
CA VAL A 88 -9.28 0.71 7.77
C VAL A 88 -8.76 1.88 8.57
N ASN A 89 -9.04 1.92 9.86
CA ASN A 89 -8.58 3.03 10.67
C ASN A 89 -7.05 3.08 10.70
N ALA A 90 -6.49 4.29 10.57
CA ALA A 90 -5.05 4.54 10.52
C ALA A 90 -4.56 5.46 11.64
N GLU A 91 -5.43 5.91 12.55
CA GLU A 91 -5.08 6.85 13.62
C GLU A 91 -5.32 6.26 15.02
N GLU A 92 -6.57 6.28 15.50
CA GLU A 92 -6.88 5.93 16.89
C GLU A 92 -6.77 4.42 17.17
N ASN A 93 -7.19 3.59 16.21
CA ASN A 93 -7.20 2.13 16.31
C ASN A 93 -6.68 1.49 15.01
N PRO A 94 -5.36 1.59 14.72
CA PRO A 94 -4.79 1.10 13.47
C PRO A 94 -5.17 -0.35 13.14
N GLY A 95 -5.73 -0.56 11.96
CA GLY A 95 -6.16 -1.88 11.48
C GLY A 95 -7.59 -2.27 11.87
N LEU A 96 -8.36 -1.43 12.56
CA LEU A 96 -9.80 -1.65 12.75
C LEU A 96 -10.52 -1.52 11.40
N ILE A 97 -11.33 -2.52 11.05
CA ILE A 97 -11.91 -2.66 9.70
C ILE A 97 -13.41 -2.36 9.74
N TYR A 98 -13.87 -1.63 8.72
CA TYR A 98 -15.27 -1.47 8.38
C TYR A 98 -15.50 -1.89 6.92
N GLU A 99 -16.64 -2.51 6.66
CA GLU A 99 -17.06 -2.95 5.33
C GLU A 99 -18.16 -2.03 4.79
N TRP A 100 -18.14 -1.77 3.48
CA TRP A 100 -19.19 -1.01 2.83
C TRP A 100 -20.40 -1.91 2.53
N GLU A 101 -21.48 -1.73 3.30
CA GLU A 101 -22.72 -2.49 3.19
C GLU A 101 -23.93 -1.55 3.19
N ASP A 102 -24.90 -1.80 2.31
CA ASP A 102 -26.14 -1.02 2.20
C ASP A 102 -25.92 0.52 2.25
N ASP A 103 -24.96 1.00 1.46
CA ASP A 103 -24.55 2.40 1.35
C ASP A 103 -24.01 3.04 2.64
N SER A 104 -23.40 2.24 3.52
CA SER A 104 -22.79 2.71 4.77
C SER A 104 -21.59 1.86 5.22
N TRP A 105 -20.73 2.43 6.07
CA TRP A 105 -19.64 1.68 6.71
C TRP A 105 -20.15 0.95 7.94
N GLN A 106 -20.03 -0.38 7.95
CA GLN A 106 -20.39 -1.23 9.07
C GLN A 106 -19.14 -1.85 9.70
N PRO A 107 -19.04 -1.96 11.04
CA PRO A 107 -17.92 -2.64 11.68
C PRO A 107 -17.78 -4.07 11.17
N SER A 108 -16.55 -4.48 10.87
CA SER A 108 -16.25 -5.85 10.46
C SER A 108 -15.76 -6.68 11.65
N ASP A 109 -16.08 -7.97 11.65
CA ASP A 109 -15.50 -8.96 12.57
C ASP A 109 -14.10 -9.44 12.11
N MET A 110 -13.62 -8.96 10.97
CA MET A 110 -12.33 -9.36 10.41
C MET A 110 -11.17 -8.84 11.26
N VAL A 111 -10.22 -9.73 11.55
CA VAL A 111 -8.98 -9.40 12.25
C VAL A 111 -7.78 -9.72 11.36
N ILE A 112 -7.02 -8.68 11.01
CA ILE A 112 -5.77 -8.79 10.25
C ILE A 112 -4.62 -8.29 11.11
N THR A 113 -3.63 -9.16 11.32
CA THR A 113 -2.44 -8.86 12.13
C THR A 113 -1.21 -8.53 11.29
N ASP A 114 -1.24 -8.88 10.00
CA ASP A 114 -0.16 -8.59 9.04
C ASP A 114 -0.78 -7.92 7.83
N TRP A 115 -0.58 -6.59 7.74
CA TRP A 115 -1.12 -5.73 6.69
C TRP A 115 -0.17 -5.56 5.50
N GLN A 116 0.91 -6.34 5.44
CA GLN A 116 1.86 -6.25 4.34
C GLN A 116 1.21 -6.60 3.00
N LEU A 117 1.40 -5.73 2.02
CA LEU A 117 0.99 -5.94 0.64
C LEU A 117 2.21 -6.27 -0.21
N THR A 118 2.05 -7.29 -1.05
CA THR A 118 2.97 -7.53 -2.16
C THR A 118 2.51 -6.71 -3.36
N VAL A 119 3.37 -5.81 -3.84
CA VAL A 119 3.10 -4.96 -5.00
C VAL A 119 4.00 -5.40 -6.15
N LYS A 120 3.40 -5.70 -7.30
CA LYS A 120 4.12 -6.10 -8.51
C LYS A 120 4.06 -4.98 -9.52
N PHE A 121 5.18 -4.72 -10.19
CA PHE A 121 5.27 -3.74 -11.26
C PHE A 121 5.27 -4.43 -12.63
N ALA A 122 4.47 -3.91 -13.57
CA ALA A 122 4.60 -4.23 -15.00
C ALA A 122 5.90 -3.66 -15.57
N ALA A 123 6.23 -2.44 -15.14
CA ALA A 123 7.46 -1.74 -15.46
C ALA A 123 7.83 -0.82 -14.30
N LEU A 124 9.13 -0.68 -14.04
CA LEU A 124 9.68 0.27 -13.08
C LEU A 124 10.99 0.82 -13.66
N SER A 125 11.15 2.14 -13.66
CA SER A 125 12.38 2.79 -14.07
C SER A 125 13.54 2.44 -13.11
N PRO A 126 14.80 2.70 -13.50
CA PRO A 126 15.90 2.64 -12.55
C PRO A 126 15.63 3.50 -11.31
N LEU A 127 16.07 3.02 -10.14
CA LEU A 127 15.97 3.75 -8.89
C LEU A 127 16.94 4.93 -8.89
N MET A 128 16.45 6.10 -8.54
CA MET A 128 17.21 7.35 -8.51
C MET A 128 17.22 7.92 -7.09
N PRO A 129 18.36 8.41 -6.57
CA PRO A 129 18.39 9.09 -5.27
C PRO A 129 17.47 10.31 -5.25
N ILE A 130 16.78 10.54 -4.13
CA ILE A 130 16.09 11.79 -3.86
C ILE A 130 17.14 12.79 -3.34
N LYS A 131 17.21 13.98 -3.97
CA LYS A 131 18.16 15.05 -3.59
C LYS A 131 17.55 15.97 -2.55
#